data_AF-A0AAV1QHZ5-F1
#
_entry.id   AF-A0AAV1QHZ5-F1
#
_cell.length_a   1.000
_cell.length_b   1.000
_cell.length_c   1.000
_cell.angle_alpha   90.00
_cell.angle_beta   90.00
_cell.angle_gamma   90.00
#
_symmetry.space_group_name_H-M   'P 1'
#
loop_
_entity.id
_entity.type
_entity.pdbx_description
1 polymer ?
#
loop_
_entity_poly.entity_id
_entity_poly.type
_entity_poly.pdbx_seq_one_letter_code
_entity_poly.pdbx_strand_id
1 'polypeptide(L)'
;MDSCSTSEHRLGKDSPSNKLLYAKDIPNYKSWVERYYRDIAKMPSISDQDMDAYLVEQSRLHGNEFNTLSALSELYFYINKYKEEILTALDRDGYCRKHKLRHKLEQAINLMSGSS
;
A
#
# COMPACT_ATOMS: atom_id res chain seq x y z
N MET A 1 3.01 14.60 13.62
CA MET A 1 4.25 13.92 13.18
C MET A 1 5.23 13.74 14.34
N ASP A 2 5.63 14.80 15.06
CA ASP A 2 6.60 14.68 16.18
C ASP A 2 6.17 13.70 17.29
N SER A 3 4.87 13.62 17.57
CA SER A 3 4.31 12.66 18.54
C SER A 3 4.47 11.19 18.15
N CYS A 4 4.71 10.89 16.87
CA CYS A 4 4.96 9.54 16.37
C CYS A 4 6.45 9.24 16.20
N SER A 5 7.33 10.19 16.52
CA SER A 5 8.79 10.03 16.40
C SER A 5 9.38 9.36 17.64
N THR A 6 10.27 8.40 17.44
CA THR A 6 11.08 7.79 18.51
C THR A 6 12.30 8.64 18.89
N SER A 7 12.65 9.64 18.07
CA SER A 7 13.80 10.53 18.34
C SER A 7 13.49 11.54 19.43
N GLU A 8 14.49 11.86 20.24
CA GLU A 8 14.39 12.91 21.27
C GLU A 8 14.13 14.30 20.68
N HIS A 9 13.33 15.08 21.39
CA HIS A 9 12.94 16.42 20.96
C HIS A 9 13.94 17.45 21.52
N ARG A 10 14.99 17.77 20.74
CA ARG A 10 15.92 18.85 21.08
C ARG A 10 15.41 20.16 20.52
N LEU A 11 15.01 21.06 21.42
CA LEU A 11 14.52 22.40 21.07
C LEU A 11 15.63 23.43 21.25
N GLY A 12 15.70 24.36 20.32
CA GLY A 12 16.62 25.49 20.33
C GLY A 12 16.05 26.69 19.59
N LYS A 13 16.78 27.80 19.60
CA LYS A 13 16.40 29.06 18.94
C LYS A 13 16.09 28.91 17.44
N ASP A 14 16.71 27.93 16.79
CA ASP A 14 16.54 27.65 15.37
C ASP A 14 15.45 26.60 15.09
N SER A 15 14.73 26.16 16.14
CA SER A 15 13.62 25.21 15.98
C SER A 15 12.42 25.89 15.30
N PRO A 16 11.76 25.23 14.33
CA PRO A 16 10.55 25.72 13.70
C PRO A 16 9.45 26.06 14.72
N SER A 17 8.66 27.11 14.43
CA SER A 17 7.67 27.65 15.36
C SER A 17 6.63 26.63 15.83
N ASN A 18 6.22 25.69 14.97
CA ASN A 18 5.28 24.64 15.35
C ASN A 18 5.88 23.70 16.41
N LYS A 19 7.18 23.40 16.37
CA LYS A 19 7.85 22.57 17.39
C LYS A 19 7.93 23.28 18.73
N LEU A 20 8.20 24.58 18.72
CA LEU A 20 8.21 25.39 19.94
C LEU A 20 6.82 25.52 20.56
N LEU A 21 5.78 25.70 19.73
CA LEU A 21 4.40 25.84 20.17
C LEU A 21 3.89 24.61 20.91
N TYR A 22 4.19 23.41 20.39
CA TYR A 22 3.71 22.14 20.95
C TYR A 22 4.73 21.46 21.88
N ALA A 23 5.87 22.08 22.15
CA ALA A 23 6.99 21.53 22.92
C ALA A 23 6.57 20.82 24.22
N LYS A 24 5.59 21.40 24.93
CA LYS A 24 5.10 20.88 26.22
C LYS A 24 4.12 19.71 26.07
N ASP A 25 3.41 19.64 24.94
CA ASP A 25 2.37 18.64 24.71
C ASP A 25 2.91 17.40 24.01
N ILE A 26 3.95 17.55 23.19
CA ILE A 26 4.59 16.44 22.45
C ILE A 26 4.95 15.24 23.34
N PRO A 27 5.55 15.40 24.54
CA PRO A 27 5.85 14.27 25.42
C PRO A 27 4.61 13.47 25.82
N ASN A 28 3.50 14.16 26.11
CA ASN A 28 2.23 13.51 26.47
C ASN A 28 1.67 12.74 25.27
N TYR A 29 1.64 13.36 24.08
CA TYR A 29 1.18 12.69 22.88
C TYR A 29 2.04 11.48 22.50
N LYS A 30 3.36 11.54 22.69
CA LYS A 30 4.25 10.37 22.52
C LYS A 30 3.86 9.23 23.44
N SER A 31 3.60 9.52 24.72
CA SER A 31 3.15 8.50 25.68
C SER A 31 1.84 7.82 25.25
N TRP A 32 0.93 8.59 24.63
CA TRP A 32 -0.33 8.05 24.10
C TRP A 32 -0.09 7.17 22.88
N VAL A 33 0.81 7.57 21.98
CA VAL A 33 1.17 6.78 20.79
C VAL A 33 1.87 5.48 21.20
N GLU A 34 2.81 5.53 22.14
CA GLU A 34 3.47 4.35 22.69
C GLU A 34 2.47 3.39 23.34
N ARG A 35 1.54 3.94 24.13
CA ARG A 35 0.45 3.16 24.72
C ARG A 35 -0.45 2.55 23.65
N TYR A 36 -0.82 3.31 22.63
CA TYR A 36 -1.69 2.86 21.54
C TYR A 36 -1.10 1.63 20.84
N TYR A 37 0.17 1.67 20.43
CA TYR A 37 0.81 0.52 19.81
C TYR A 37 0.97 -0.67 20.77
N ARG A 38 1.32 -0.41 22.03
CA ARG A 38 1.40 -1.47 23.05
C ARG A 38 0.06 -2.14 23.28
N ASP A 39 -1.02 -1.37 23.35
CA ASP A 39 -2.35 -1.90 23.62
C ASP A 39 -2.85 -2.71 22.40
N ILE A 40 -2.58 -2.26 21.17
CA ILE A 40 -2.83 -3.04 19.94
C ILE A 40 -2.06 -4.36 19.93
N ALA A 41 -0.75 -4.34 20.25
CA ALA A 41 0.07 -5.54 20.26
C ALA A 41 -0.38 -6.59 21.29
N LYS A 42 -1.14 -6.18 22.31
CA LYS A 42 -1.73 -7.08 23.32
C LYS A 42 -3.11 -7.61 22.92
N MET A 43 -3.72 -7.08 21.85
CA MET A 43 -5.01 -7.59 21.39
C MET A 43 -4.87 -9.02 20.84
N PRO A 44 -5.92 -9.84 20.91
CA PRO A 44 -5.92 -11.15 20.27
C PRO A 44 -5.62 -11.00 18.77
N SER A 45 -4.86 -11.95 18.21
CA SER A 45 -4.64 -12.02 16.77
C SER A 45 -5.96 -12.24 16.04
N ILE A 46 -6.15 -11.51 14.95
CA ILE A 46 -7.28 -11.74 14.03
C ILE A 46 -6.97 -13.04 13.25
N SER A 47 -7.95 -13.94 13.15
CA SER A 47 -7.79 -15.16 12.37
C SER A 47 -7.84 -14.86 10.87
N ASP A 48 -7.20 -15.68 10.05
CA ASP A 48 -7.26 -15.55 8.59
C ASP A 48 -8.72 -15.60 8.09
N GLN A 49 -9.55 -16.45 8.70
CA GLN A 49 -10.98 -16.56 8.36
C GLN A 49 -11.74 -15.27 8.64
N ASP A 50 -11.52 -14.64 9.79
CA ASP A 50 -12.21 -13.38 10.14
C ASP A 50 -11.72 -12.23 9.26
N MET A 51 -10.43 -12.20 8.95
CA MET A 51 -9.85 -11.21 8.05
C MET A 51 -10.40 -11.35 6.63
N ASP A 52 -10.46 -12.58 6.10
CA ASP A 52 -11.03 -12.87 4.78
C ASP A 52 -12.51 -12.49 4.73
N ALA A 53 -13.28 -12.85 5.76
CA ALA A 53 -14.70 -12.48 5.84
C ALA A 53 -14.89 -10.95 5.84
N TYR A 54 -14.06 -10.23 6.59
CA TYR A 54 -14.07 -8.77 6.61
C TYR A 54 -13.73 -8.17 5.23
N LEU A 55 -12.67 -8.65 4.58
CA LEU A 55 -12.24 -8.16 3.27
C LEU A 55 -13.27 -8.47 2.17
N VAL A 56 -13.93 -9.63 2.22
CA VAL A 56 -15.03 -9.98 1.31
C VAL A 56 -16.20 -9.02 1.48
N GLU A 57 -16.58 -8.69 2.72
CA GLU A 57 -17.66 -7.76 2.97
C GLU A 57 -17.31 -6.34 2.51
N GLN A 58 -16.09 -5.85 2.78
CA GLN A 58 -15.64 -4.55 2.27
C GLN A 58 -15.65 -4.51 0.73
N SER A 59 -15.19 -5.59 0.08
CA SER A 59 -15.21 -5.70 -1.39
C SER A 59 -16.63 -5.68 -1.94
N ARG A 60 -17.58 -6.31 -1.23
CA ARG A 60 -19.00 -6.31 -1.60
C ARG A 60 -19.62 -4.91 -1.46
N LEU A 61 -19.33 -4.21 -0.37
CA LEU A 61 -19.86 -2.86 -0.10
C LEU A 61 -19.42 -1.84 -1.16
N HIS A 62 -18.17 -1.92 -1.60
CA HIS A 62 -17.56 -0.93 -2.49
C HIS A 62 -17.40 -1.41 -3.96
N GLY A 63 -17.93 -2.59 -4.30
CA GLY A 63 -17.66 -3.27 -5.59
C GLY A 63 -18.07 -2.49 -6.84
N ASN A 64 -18.97 -1.50 -6.70
CA ASN A 64 -19.46 -0.68 -7.82
C ASN A 64 -19.11 0.82 -7.67
N GLU A 65 -18.26 1.19 -6.70
CA GLU A 65 -17.91 2.60 -6.47
C GLU A 65 -16.90 3.16 -7.47
N PHE A 66 -16.13 2.28 -8.12
CA PHE A 66 -15.01 2.66 -8.98
C PHE A 66 -15.18 2.13 -10.40
N ASN A 67 -14.78 2.93 -11.38
CA ASN A 67 -14.67 2.46 -12.76
C ASN A 67 -13.37 1.66 -12.94
N THR A 68 -13.49 0.34 -12.85
CA THR A 68 -12.35 -0.58 -13.01
C THR A 68 -11.71 -0.49 -14.39
N LEU A 69 -12.49 -0.23 -15.45
CA LEU A 69 -11.96 -0.14 -16.81
C LEU A 69 -11.06 1.09 -16.99
N SER A 70 -11.45 2.24 -16.43
CA SER A 70 -10.59 3.44 -16.42
C SER A 70 -9.29 3.20 -15.67
N ALA A 71 -9.35 2.59 -14.48
CA ALA A 71 -8.15 2.25 -13.72
C ALA A 71 -7.23 1.27 -14.48
N LEU A 72 -7.80 0.26 -15.15
CA LEU A 72 -7.04 -0.68 -15.98
C LEU A 72 -6.38 0.01 -17.17
N SER A 73 -7.04 0.96 -17.81
CA SER A 73 -6.45 1.74 -18.92
C SER A 73 -5.22 2.53 -18.47
N GLU A 74 -5.31 3.21 -17.32
CA GLU A 74 -4.19 3.96 -16.74
C GLU A 74 -3.05 3.03 -16.28
N LEU A 75 -3.37 1.86 -15.72
CA LEU A 75 -2.36 0.86 -15.37
C LEU A 75 -1.67 0.27 -16.61
N TYR A 76 -2.42 0.07 -17.69
CA TYR A 76 -1.88 -0.50 -18.93
C TYR A 76 -0.81 0.38 -19.59
N PHE A 77 -0.87 1.70 -19.38
CA PHE A 77 0.22 2.60 -19.77
C PHE A 77 1.58 2.12 -19.26
N TYR A 78 1.66 1.71 -18.00
CA TYR A 78 2.90 1.23 -17.39
C TYR A 78 3.32 -0.15 -17.91
N ILE A 79 2.36 -1.02 -18.25
CA ILE A 79 2.62 -2.30 -18.90
C ILE A 79 3.32 -2.09 -20.24
N ASN A 80 2.84 -1.15 -21.06
CA ASN A 80 3.47 -0.83 -22.33
C ASN A 80 4.84 -0.17 -22.15
N LYS A 81 4.96 0.76 -21.20
CA LYS A 81 6.20 1.52 -20.95
C LYS A 81 7.36 0.62 -20.52
N TYR A 82 7.08 -0.40 -19.70
CA TYR A 82 8.09 -1.30 -19.12
C TYR A 82 7.93 -2.75 -19.61
N LYS A 83 7.42 -2.91 -20.83
CA LYS A 83 7.02 -4.21 -21.38
C LYS A 83 8.13 -5.24 -21.31
N GLU A 84 9.33 -4.90 -21.79
CA GLU A 84 10.44 -5.85 -21.88
C GLU A 84 10.95 -6.26 -20.49
N GLU A 85 11.03 -5.31 -19.55
CA GLU A 85 11.44 -5.57 -18.17
C GLU A 85 10.44 -6.49 -17.45
N ILE A 86 9.14 -6.24 -17.63
CA ILE A 86 8.07 -7.06 -17.03
C ILE A 86 8.10 -8.47 -17.62
N LEU A 87 8.15 -8.61 -18.95
CA LEU A 87 8.18 -9.92 -19.60
C LEU A 87 9.43 -10.72 -19.20
N THR A 88 10.58 -10.05 -19.11
CA THR A 88 11.83 -10.64 -18.63
C THR A 88 11.72 -11.11 -17.17
N ALA A 89 11.09 -10.32 -16.29
CA ALA A 89 10.87 -10.71 -14.90
C ALA A 89 9.96 -11.95 -14.80
N LEU A 90 8.88 -11.99 -15.58
CA LEU A 90 7.94 -13.12 -15.63
C LEU A 90 8.60 -14.40 -16.17
N ASP A 91 9.60 -14.28 -17.06
CA ASP A 91 10.37 -15.42 -17.54
C ASP A 91 11.44 -15.89 -16.55
N ARG A 92 11.99 -15.00 -15.74
CA ARG A 92 13.03 -15.35 -14.75
C ARG A 92 12.45 -16.06 -13.53
N ASP A 93 11.24 -15.71 -13.13
CA ASP A 93 10.60 -16.32 -11.97
C ASP A 93 10.02 -17.73 -12.26
N GLY A 94 10.35 -18.69 -11.39
CA GLY A 94 9.95 -20.09 -11.56
C GLY A 94 8.45 -20.32 -11.42
N TYR A 95 7.78 -19.58 -10.53
CA TYR A 95 6.34 -19.65 -10.35
C TYR A 95 5.61 -19.06 -11.56
N CYS A 96 6.06 -17.90 -12.06
CA CYS A 96 5.50 -17.25 -13.23
C CYS A 96 5.59 -18.14 -14.48
N ARG A 97 6.73 -18.81 -14.69
CA ARG A 97 6.87 -19.81 -15.77
C ARG A 97 5.90 -20.98 -15.61
N LYS A 98 5.80 -21.55 -14.41
CA LYS A 98 4.88 -22.67 -14.11
C LYS A 98 3.42 -22.30 -14.43
N HIS A 99 3.03 -21.06 -14.18
CA HIS A 99 1.67 -20.56 -14.42
C HIS A 99 1.50 -19.82 -15.77
N LYS A 100 2.52 -19.84 -16.63
CA LYS A 100 2.54 -19.22 -17.97
C LYS A 100 2.14 -17.73 -17.97
N LEU A 101 2.57 -16.98 -16.94
CA LEU A 101 2.13 -15.60 -16.75
C LEU A 101 2.64 -14.64 -17.84
N ARG A 102 3.87 -14.85 -18.34
CA ARG A 102 4.40 -14.10 -19.50
C ARG A 102 3.45 -14.19 -20.69
N HIS A 103 3.10 -15.40 -21.08
CA HIS A 103 2.24 -15.64 -22.23
C HIS A 103 0.84 -15.02 -22.06
N LYS A 104 0.27 -15.07 -20.85
CA LYS A 104 -1.01 -14.41 -20.54
C LYS A 104 -0.92 -12.89 -20.72
N LEU A 105 0.19 -12.27 -20.30
CA LEU A 105 0.41 -10.84 -20.48
C LEU A 105 0.59 -10.48 -21.96
N GLU A 106 1.37 -11.27 -22.71
CA GLU A 106 1.53 -11.07 -24.17
C GLU A 106 0.19 -11.16 -24.90
N GLN A 107 -0.67 -12.11 -24.54
CA GLN A 107 -2.03 -12.20 -25.07
C GLN A 107 -2.86 -10.95 -24.76
N ALA A 108 -2.84 -10.46 -23.50
CA ALA A 108 -3.54 -9.25 -23.12
C ALA A 108 -3.04 -8.03 -23.91
N ILE A 109 -1.72 -7.89 -24.09
CA ILE A 109 -1.11 -6.81 -24.88
C ILE A 109 -1.61 -6.86 -26.33
N ASN A 110 -1.60 -8.06 -26.94
CA ASN A 110 -2.03 -8.23 -28.33
C ASN A 110 -3.52 -7.88 -28.53
N LEU A 111 -4.39 -8.29 -27.58
CA LEU A 111 -5.82 -7.95 -27.61
C LEU A 111 -6.06 -6.44 -27.54
N MET A 112 -5.28 -5.74 -26.70
CA MET A 112 -5.38 -4.29 -26.55
C MET A 112 -4.83 -3.53 -27.76
N SER A 113 -3.82 -4.06 -28.46
CA SER A 113 -3.29 -3.46 -29.69
C SER A 113 -4.12 -3.73 -30.94
N GLY A 114 -4.91 -4.81 -30.97
CA GLY A 114 -5.76 -5.18 -32.11
C GLY A 114 -7.11 -4.46 -32.17
N SER A 115 -7.37 -3.57 -31.22
CA SER A 115 -8.62 -2.78 -31.10
C SER A 115 -8.46 -1.34 -31.58
N SER A 116 -7.38 -1.03 -32.32
CA SER A 116 -7.08 0.28 -32.93
C SER A 116 -7.31 0.26 -34.44
#